data_AF-A0A959QTE9-F1
#
_entry.id   AF-A0A959QTE9-F1
#
_cell.length_a   1.000
_cell.length_b   1.000
_cell.length_c   1.000
_cell.angle_alpha   90.00
_cell.angle_beta   90.00
_cell.angle_gamma   90.00
#
_symmetry.space_group_name_H-M   'P 1'
#
loop_
_entity.id
_entity.type
_entity.pdbx_description
1 polymer ?
#
loop_
_entity_poly.entity_id
_entity_poly.type
_entity_poly.pdbx_seq_one_letter_code
_entity_poly.pdbx_strand_id
1 'polypeptide(L)'
;MSEPFYKRMWQKPPVVFPWIAIFHVGFLLYLLYDNIVDPVGGLILVQPLIMLLYTISWLFVCDMKKWAAITYIGLTTLNLALRFVLTDQMDKVYFTDTIFPADALFTFFIMFYFRKFE
;
A
#
# COMPACT_ATOMS: atom_id res chain seq x y z
N MET A 1 -26.80 -13.92 -23.97
CA MET A 1 -25.55 -14.69 -24.14
C MET A 1 -24.57 -14.17 -23.07
N SER A 2 -24.29 -14.95 -22.03
CA SER A 2 -23.44 -14.50 -20.93
C SER A 2 -21.99 -14.38 -21.41
N GLU A 3 -21.39 -13.19 -21.34
CA GLU A 3 -19.97 -13.04 -21.71
C GLU A 3 -19.09 -14.02 -20.93
N PRO A 4 -18.05 -14.58 -21.57
CA PRO A 4 -17.13 -15.51 -20.93
C PRO A 4 -16.52 -14.91 -19.66
N PHE A 5 -16.39 -15.72 -18.60
CA PHE A 5 -15.87 -15.30 -17.29
C PHE A 5 -14.51 -14.56 -17.39
N TYR A 6 -13.62 -14.98 -18.29
CA TYR A 6 -12.32 -14.36 -18.51
C TYR A 6 -12.42 -12.92 -19.05
N LYS A 7 -13.43 -12.60 -19.87
CA LYS A 7 -13.67 -11.24 -20.37
C LYS A 7 -14.15 -10.31 -19.25
N ARG A 8 -14.99 -10.83 -18.34
CA ARG A 8 -15.50 -10.07 -17.19
C ARG A 8 -14.42 -9.76 -16.14
N MET A 9 -13.49 -10.70 -15.88
CA MET A 9 -12.30 -10.41 -15.08
C MET A 9 -11.41 -9.34 -15.71
N TRP A 10 -11.49 -9.16 -17.03
CA TRP A 10 -10.67 -8.19 -17.72
C TRP A 10 -11.24 -6.76 -17.74
N GLN A 11 -12.55 -6.60 -17.53
CA GLN A 11 -13.28 -5.34 -17.64
C GLN A 11 -13.52 -4.60 -16.31
N LYS A 12 -13.45 -5.30 -15.17
CA LYS A 12 -13.68 -4.71 -13.84
C LYS A 12 -12.39 -4.71 -13.01
N PRO A 13 -12.24 -3.79 -12.04
CA PRO A 13 -11.18 -3.90 -11.06
C PRO A 13 -11.20 -5.28 -10.40
N PRO A 14 -10.05 -5.95 -10.28
CA PRO A 14 -9.98 -7.27 -9.67
C PRO A 14 -10.60 -7.21 -8.27
N VAL A 15 -11.39 -8.22 -7.90
CA VAL A 15 -12.02 -8.29 -6.57
C VAL A 15 -10.97 -8.19 -5.46
N VAL A 16 -9.72 -8.60 -5.73
CA VAL A 16 -8.60 -8.49 -4.80
C VAL A 16 -8.25 -7.04 -4.43
N PHE A 17 -8.52 -6.04 -5.28
CA PHE A 17 -8.15 -4.64 -5.01
C PHE A 17 -8.92 -4.05 -3.82
N PRO A 18 -10.27 -4.14 -3.76
CA PRO A 18 -11.04 -3.77 -2.57
C PRO A 18 -10.62 -4.53 -1.30
N TRP A 19 -10.29 -5.82 -1.40
CA TRP A 19 -9.81 -6.57 -0.24
C TRP A 19 -8.49 -6.02 0.30
N ILE A 20 -7.56 -5.66 -0.59
CA ILE A 20 -6.31 -5.02 -0.21
C ILE A 20 -6.56 -3.63 0.37
N ALA A 21 -7.57 -2.88 -0.11
CA ALA A 21 -7.95 -1.59 0.48
C ALA A 21 -8.42 -1.74 1.94
N ILE A 22 -9.29 -2.74 2.20
CA ILE A 22 -9.76 -3.05 3.55
C ILE A 22 -8.59 -3.43 4.46
N PHE A 23 -7.65 -4.24 3.95
CA PHE A 23 -6.42 -4.57 4.67
C PHE A 23 -5.62 -3.32 5.05
N HIS A 24 -5.41 -2.39 4.11
CA HIS A 24 -4.69 -1.13 4.39
C HIS A 24 -5.38 -0.29 5.45
N VAL A 25 -6.70 -0.12 5.35
CA VAL A 25 -7.49 0.62 6.35
C VAL A 25 -7.40 -0.04 7.73
N GLY A 26 -7.55 -1.37 7.79
CA GLY A 26 -7.44 -2.11 9.05
C GLY A 26 -6.06 -1.98 9.70
N PHE A 27 -4.99 -2.05 8.90
CA PHE A 27 -3.63 -1.91 9.39
C PHE A 27 -3.30 -0.49 9.83
N LEU A 28 -3.81 0.53 9.12
CA LEU A 28 -3.72 1.92 9.56
C LEU A 28 -4.40 2.14 10.93
N LEU A 29 -5.60 1.60 11.12
CA LEU A 29 -6.32 1.69 12.39
C LEU A 29 -5.57 0.98 13.52
N TYR A 30 -4.96 -0.17 13.22
CA TYR A 30 -4.10 -0.89 14.16
C TYR A 30 -2.90 -0.03 14.58
N LEU A 31 -2.17 0.56 13.62
CA LEU A 31 -1.02 1.41 13.92
C LEU A 31 -1.41 2.66 14.73
N LEU A 32 -2.56 3.25 14.44
CA LEU A 32 -3.07 4.38 15.23
C LEU A 32 -3.43 3.96 16.66
N TYR A 33 -4.06 2.80 16.83
CA TYR A 33 -4.38 2.26 18.14
C TYR A 33 -3.11 1.95 18.96
N ASP A 34 -2.13 1.29 18.34
CA ASP A 34 -0.84 0.95 18.96
C ASP A 34 -0.11 2.21 19.45
N ASN A 35 -0.03 3.25 18.61
CA ASN A 35 0.58 4.53 18.99
C ASN A 35 -0.15 5.29 20.11
N ILE A 36 -1.45 5.05 20.31
CA ILE A 36 -2.22 5.62 21.43
C ILE A 36 -1.92 4.87 22.73
N VAL A 37 -1.74 3.55 22.66
CA VAL A 37 -1.57 2.67 23.82
C VAL A 37 -0.11 2.66 24.31
N ASP A 38 0.86 2.62 23.41
CA ASP A 38 2.29 2.61 23.72
C ASP A 38 3.03 3.65 22.87
N PRO A 39 3.05 4.93 23.29
CA PRO A 39 3.71 6.00 22.54
C PRO A 39 5.24 5.88 22.68
N VAL A 40 5.86 5.08 21.80
CA VAL A 40 7.32 4.96 21.74
C VAL A 40 7.91 6.23 21.11
N GLY A 41 8.33 7.17 21.96
CA GLY A 41 9.31 8.24 21.68
C GLY A 41 9.11 9.09 20.42
N GLY A 42 8.51 10.27 20.55
CA GLY A 42 8.72 11.48 19.73
C GLY A 42 8.29 11.48 18.24
N LEU A 43 8.56 10.41 17.49
CA LEU A 43 8.21 10.21 16.08
C LEU A 43 6.91 9.40 15.90
N ILE A 44 5.97 9.60 16.85
CA ILE A 44 4.71 8.86 17.06
C ILE A 44 3.83 8.73 15.81
N LEU A 45 4.04 9.55 14.77
CA LEU A 45 3.14 9.61 13.61
C LEU A 45 3.80 9.29 12.27
N VAL A 46 5.11 9.05 12.19
CA VAL A 46 5.77 8.83 10.88
C VAL A 46 5.22 7.58 10.19
N GLN A 47 5.19 6.45 10.90
CA GLN A 47 4.72 5.19 10.34
C GLN A 47 3.21 5.21 10.02
N PRO A 48 2.31 5.69 10.91
CA PRO A 48 0.90 5.90 10.55
C PRO A 48 0.70 6.84 9.35
N LEU A 49 1.51 7.90 9.20
CA LEU A 49 1.42 8.81 8.05
C LEU A 49 1.83 8.13 6.74
N ILE A 50 2.90 7.34 6.75
CA ILE A 50 3.31 6.54 5.59
C ILE A 50 2.19 5.56 5.21
N MET A 51 1.63 4.87 6.20
CA MET A 51 0.53 3.93 5.96
C MET A 51 -0.74 4.62 5.46
N LEU A 52 -1.03 5.83 5.93
CA LEU A 52 -2.13 6.65 5.42
C LEU A 52 -1.92 6.99 3.93
N LEU A 53 -0.69 7.34 3.52
CA LEU A 53 -0.37 7.60 2.12
C LEU A 53 -0.55 6.35 1.26
N TYR A 54 -0.12 5.17 1.73
CA TYR A 54 -0.39 3.91 1.04
C TYR A 54 -1.89 3.62 0.94
N THR A 55 -2.63 3.84 2.02
CA THR A 55 -4.08 3.62 2.06
C THR A 55 -4.82 4.51 1.07
N ILE A 56 -4.52 5.83 1.06
CA ILE A 56 -5.12 6.79 0.12
C ILE A 56 -4.77 6.40 -1.32
N SER A 57 -3.49 6.09 -1.57
CA SER A 57 -3.05 5.66 -2.91
C SER A 57 -3.81 4.41 -3.36
N TRP A 58 -3.99 3.44 -2.47
CA TRP A 58 -4.68 2.20 -2.80
C TRP A 58 -6.19 2.36 -3.02
N LEU A 59 -6.84 3.28 -2.29
CA LEU A 59 -8.24 3.63 -2.54
C LEU A 59 -8.43 4.16 -3.96
N PHE A 60 -7.54 5.04 -4.42
CA PHE A 60 -7.57 5.52 -5.81
C PHE A 60 -7.12 4.46 -6.84
N VAL A 61 -6.31 3.48 -6.43
CA VAL A 61 -6.01 2.29 -7.26
C VAL A 61 -7.26 1.44 -7.49
N CYS A 62 -8.19 1.37 -6.53
CA CYS A 62 -9.48 0.70 -6.73
C CYS A 62 -10.32 1.37 -7.83
N ASP A 63 -10.19 2.69 -7.97
CA ASP A 63 -10.78 3.49 -9.05
C ASP A 63 -9.94 3.49 -10.35
N MET A 64 -8.91 2.63 -10.42
CA MET A 64 -8.03 2.48 -11.59
C MET A 64 -7.33 3.78 -12.02
N LYS A 65 -7.04 4.69 -11.08
CA LYS A 65 -6.34 5.94 -11.36
C LYS A 65 -4.84 5.72 -11.54
N LYS A 66 -4.31 6.05 -12.71
CA LYS A 66 -2.89 5.80 -13.06
C LYS A 66 -1.90 6.54 -12.18
N TRP A 67 -2.21 7.78 -11.82
CA TRP A 67 -1.36 8.57 -10.92
C TRP A 67 -1.23 7.90 -9.54
N ALA A 68 -2.32 7.31 -9.02
CA ALA A 68 -2.31 6.63 -7.74
C ALA A 68 -1.51 5.32 -7.77
N ALA A 69 -1.60 4.57 -8.87
CA ALA A 69 -0.72 3.42 -9.12
C ALA A 69 0.76 3.82 -9.11
N ILE A 70 1.12 4.90 -9.81
CA ILE A 70 2.50 5.41 -9.83
C ILE A 70 2.94 5.85 -8.43
N THR A 71 2.07 6.56 -7.69
CA THR A 71 2.36 6.98 -6.31
C THR A 71 2.62 5.77 -5.41
N TYR A 72 1.78 4.73 -5.47
CA TYR A 72 1.95 3.53 -4.65
C TYR A 72 3.27 2.79 -4.97
N ILE A 73 3.59 2.63 -6.27
CA ILE A 73 4.86 2.04 -6.71
C ILE A 73 6.04 2.88 -6.23
N GLY A 74 5.95 4.21 -6.33
CA GLY A 74 6.97 5.14 -5.90
C GLY A 74 7.22 5.08 -4.39
N LEU A 75 6.16 5.07 -3.59
CA LEU A 75 6.22 4.89 -2.14
C LEU A 75 6.89 3.56 -1.78
N THR A 76 6.48 2.47 -2.42
CA THR A 76 7.06 1.13 -2.21
C THR A 76 8.55 1.11 -2.55
N THR A 77 8.93 1.71 -3.68
CA THR A 77 10.32 1.77 -4.12
C THR A 77 11.17 2.59 -3.16
N LEU A 78 10.66 3.75 -2.70
CA LEU A 78 11.35 4.61 -1.74
C LEU A 78 11.53 3.90 -0.39
N ASN A 79 10.48 3.23 0.10
CA ASN A 79 10.52 2.46 1.34
C ASN A 79 11.57 1.35 1.28
N LEU A 80 11.61 0.61 0.16
CA LEU A 80 12.58 -0.44 -0.08
C LEU A 80 14.01 0.13 -0.13
N ALA A 81 14.22 1.24 -0.85
CA ALA A 81 15.52 1.90 -0.91
C ALA A 81 15.98 2.35 0.49
N LEU A 82 15.12 3.00 1.26
CA LEU A 82 15.42 3.40 2.64
C LEU A 82 15.78 2.21 3.51
N ARG A 83 15.07 1.08 3.40
CA ARG A 83 15.34 -0.12 4.20
C ARG A 83 16.71 -0.73 3.94
N PHE A 84 17.24 -0.62 2.72
CA PHE A 84 18.57 -1.10 2.37
C PHE A 84 19.68 -0.08 2.64
N VAL A 85 19.38 1.22 2.58
CA VAL A 85 20.36 2.29 2.84
C VAL A 85 20.57 2.52 4.33
N LEU A 86 19.49 2.49 5.13
CA LEU A 86 19.58 2.63 6.58
C LEU A 86 20.34 1.42 7.15
N THR A 87 21.30 1.68 8.02
CA THR A 87 22.10 0.64 8.70
C THR A 87 21.59 0.38 10.10
N ASP A 88 21.09 1.42 10.78
CA ASP A 88 20.51 1.34 12.10
C ASP A 88 19.13 0.64 12.09
N GLN A 89 18.89 -0.21 13.08
CA GLN A 89 17.65 -0.99 13.17
C GLN A 89 16.49 -0.14 13.70
N MET A 90 16.75 0.81 14.60
CA MET A 90 15.72 1.71 15.11
C MET A 90 15.23 2.62 13.99
N ASP A 91 16.14 3.18 13.17
CA ASP A 91 15.75 4.00 12.02
C ASP A 91 14.90 3.21 11.01
N LYS A 92 15.20 1.94 10.80
CA LYS A 92 14.36 1.08 9.95
C LYS A 92 12.95 0.93 10.51
N VAL A 93 12.82 0.74 11.83
CA VAL A 93 11.52 0.60 12.48
C VAL A 93 10.69 1.87 12.34
N TYR A 94 11.30 3.05 12.47
CA TYR A 94 10.58 4.32 12.39
C TYR A 94 10.25 4.79 10.97
N PHE A 95 11.16 4.60 10.01
CA PHE A 95 11.04 5.21 8.68
C PHE A 95 10.62 4.24 7.57
N THR A 96 10.66 2.92 7.82
CA THR A 96 10.28 1.91 6.82
C THR A 96 9.05 1.15 7.28
N ASP A 97 8.24 0.70 6.33
CA ASP A 97 7.02 -0.01 6.69
C ASP A 97 7.36 -1.45 7.06
N THR A 98 6.69 -1.96 8.08
CA THR A 98 6.82 -3.35 8.53
C THR A 98 6.24 -4.30 7.49
N ILE A 99 5.24 -3.85 6.71
CA ILE A 99 4.56 -4.66 5.69
C ILE A 99 5.19 -4.56 4.29
N PHE A 100 6.43 -4.07 4.17
CA PHE A 100 7.10 -3.90 2.86
C PHE A 100 7.05 -5.12 1.92
N PRO A 101 7.07 -6.41 2.36
CA PRO A 101 6.96 -7.53 1.42
C PRO A 101 5.55 -7.62 0.82
N ALA A 102 4.52 -7.27 1.61
CA ALA A 102 3.15 -7.20 1.13
C ALA A 102 3.00 -6.05 0.13
N ASP A 103 3.55 -4.87 0.42
CA ASP A 103 3.50 -3.72 -0.49
C ASP A 103 4.23 -4.00 -1.82
N ALA A 104 5.32 -4.76 -1.77
CA ALA A 104 6.00 -5.24 -2.97
C ALA A 104 5.10 -6.17 -3.80
N LEU A 105 4.40 -7.13 -3.17
CA LEU A 105 3.43 -8.00 -3.83
C LEU A 105 2.25 -7.21 -4.42
N PHE A 106 1.76 -6.22 -3.69
CA PHE A 106 0.68 -5.35 -4.14
C PHE A 106 1.12 -4.47 -5.32
N THR A 107 2.36 -3.99 -5.31
CA THR A 107 3.00 -3.34 -6.45
C THR A 107 3.06 -4.27 -7.67
N PHE A 108 3.37 -5.56 -7.51
CA PHE A 108 3.30 -6.52 -8.62
C PHE A 108 1.89 -6.64 -9.19
N PHE A 109 0.85 -6.63 -8.35
CA PHE A 109 -0.54 -6.62 -8.84
C PHE A 109 -0.85 -5.35 -9.63
N ILE A 110 -0.45 -4.17 -9.14
CA ILE A 110 -0.61 -2.92 -9.88
C ILE A 110 0.10 -3.02 -11.23
N MET A 111 1.35 -3.47 -11.27
CA MET A 111 2.12 -3.61 -12.51
C MET A 111 1.45 -4.56 -13.51
N PHE A 112 0.91 -5.68 -13.03
CA PHE A 112 0.19 -6.64 -13.86
C PHE A 112 -1.05 -6.02 -14.53
N TYR A 113 -1.78 -5.16 -13.80
CA TYR A 113 -2.96 -4.47 -14.31
C TYR A 113 -2.67 -3.07 -14.86
N PHE A 114 -1.42 -2.60 -14.88
CA PHE A 114 -1.05 -1.20 -15.12
C PHE A 114 -1.58 -0.63 -16.44
N ARG A 115 -1.66 -1.48 -17.48
CA ARG A 115 -2.19 -1.09 -18.80
C ARG A 115 -3.66 -0.70 -18.79
N LYS A 116 -4.40 -1.01 -17.71
CA LYS A 116 -5.83 -0.68 -17.56
C LYS A 116 -6.09 0.59 -16.77
N PHE A 117 -5.05 1.16 -16.16
CA PHE A 117 -5.20 2.39 -15.38
C PHE A 117 -5.29 3.59 -16.33
N GLU A 118 -6.23 4.47 -16.05
CA GLU A 118 -6.49 5.72 -16.79
C GLU A 118 -5.86 6.93 -16.08
#